data_AF-A0A359LXN9-F1
#
_entry.id   AF-A0A359LXN9-F1
#
_cell.length_a   1.000
_cell.length_b   1.000
_cell.length_c   1.000
_cell.angle_alpha   90.00
_cell.angle_beta   90.00
_cell.angle_gamma   90.00
#
_symmetry.space_group_name_H-M   'P 1'
#
loop_
_entity.id
_entity.type
_entity.pdbx_description
1 polymer ?
#
loop_
_entity_poly.entity_id
_entity_poly.type
_entity_poly.pdbx_seq_one_letter_code
_entity_poly.pdbx_strand_id
1 'polypeptide(L)'
;MVTLDGQPAQIVGVAPRWFWFLSKRADLWTPFPLSIFDDNVPRDRRLRYLGVVVRLKKDAAPALAEQALRDIALGNRYPWSGRALRLQSLAEATGGPSPYMGATGLALAFLLVVASSLIPAERFSVRSIAGLPFARHQRYWWLLIVKTGALLGALTLLWIELMHGPRTPVFGLVMSWVFLLACVGVAVFSIRDQRRRCPVCLHRLSLPVSIGTWANTFEPAKTELLCEQGHGTLVLPETEMSAAPQERWNALDDSWRELFSK
;
A
#
# COMPACT_ATOMS: atom_id res chain seq x y z
N MET A 1 11.74 -23.63 38.89
CA MET A 1 13.03 -22.91 38.79
C MET A 1 13.40 -22.87 37.32
N VAL A 2 13.81 -21.70 36.82
CA VAL A 2 14.31 -21.53 35.45
C VAL A 2 15.77 -21.13 35.56
N THR A 3 16.64 -21.69 34.74
CA THR A 3 18.05 -21.31 34.70
C THR A 3 18.26 -20.24 33.64
N LEU A 4 18.78 -19.08 34.04
CA LEU A 4 19.12 -17.97 33.16
C LEU A 4 20.63 -17.77 33.24
N ASP A 5 21.32 -17.86 32.11
CA ASP A 5 22.79 -17.73 32.04
C ASP A 5 23.54 -18.63 33.05
N GLY A 6 23.02 -19.84 33.28
CA GLY A 6 23.58 -20.80 34.23
C GLY A 6 23.29 -20.51 35.70
N GLN A 7 22.58 -19.42 36.02
CA GLN A 7 22.15 -19.06 37.37
C GLN A 7 20.70 -19.49 37.62
N PRO A 8 20.39 -20.11 38.78
CA PRO A 8 19.01 -20.45 39.13
C PRO A 8 18.21 -19.17 39.39
N ALA A 9 17.12 -18.97 38.65
CA ALA A 9 16.20 -17.85 38.78
C ALA A 9 14.82 -18.28 39.28
N GLN A 10 14.25 -17.46 40.16
CA GLN A 10 12.88 -17.62 40.66
C GLN A 10 11.92 -16.79 39.81
N ILE A 11 10.83 -17.41 39.35
CA ILE A 11 9.74 -16.69 38.69
C ILE A 11 8.93 -15.97 39.77
N VAL A 12 8.92 -14.64 39.73
CA VAL A 12 8.19 -13.80 40.68
C VAL A 12 6.74 -13.54 40.22
N GLY A 13 6.47 -13.68 38.92
CA GLY A 13 5.13 -13.54 38.37
C GLY A 13 5.08 -13.85 36.87
N VAL A 14 3.87 -13.98 36.34
CA VAL A 14 3.60 -14.18 34.91
C VAL A 14 2.73 -13.05 34.43
N ALA A 15 3.21 -12.27 33.47
CA ALA A 15 2.43 -11.22 32.84
C ALA A 15 1.32 -11.82 31.95
N PRO A 16 0.18 -11.14 31.78
CA PRO A 16 -0.90 -11.63 30.92
C PRO A 16 -0.45 -11.72 29.46
N ARG A 17 -1.07 -12.60 28.66
CA ARG A 17 -0.68 -12.87 27.26
C ARG A 17 -0.63 -11.65 26.33
N TRP A 18 -1.34 -10.58 26.67
CA TRP A 18 -1.39 -9.34 25.90
C TRP A 18 -0.35 -8.31 26.36
N PHE A 19 0.37 -8.57 27.44
CA PHE A 19 1.40 -7.67 27.95
C PHE A 19 2.61 -7.67 27.00
N TRP A 20 3.01 -6.49 26.57
CA TRP A 20 4.25 -6.26 25.84
C TRP A 20 4.83 -4.93 26.33
N PHE A 21 6.15 -4.84 26.38
CA PHE A 21 6.86 -3.62 26.77
C PHE A 21 8.11 -3.51 25.91
N LEU A 22 8.29 -2.42 25.16
CA LEU A 22 9.41 -2.17 24.22
C LEU A 22 9.58 -3.19 23.05
N SER A 23 9.30 -4.47 23.23
CA SER A 23 9.39 -5.54 22.24
C SER A 23 8.32 -6.61 22.46
N LYS A 24 7.71 -7.08 21.37
CA LYS A 24 6.80 -8.24 21.37
C LYS A 24 7.54 -9.59 21.33
N ARG A 25 8.87 -9.58 21.21
CA ARG A 25 9.73 -10.78 21.16
C ARG A 25 10.37 -11.13 22.51
N ALA A 26 10.07 -10.36 23.55
CA ALA A 26 10.64 -10.60 24.87
C ALA A 26 9.74 -11.57 25.65
N ASP A 27 10.20 -12.81 25.79
CA ASP A 27 9.49 -13.85 26.54
C ASP A 27 9.78 -13.79 28.05
N LEU A 28 10.84 -13.07 28.46
CA LEU A 28 11.29 -12.98 29.84
C LEU A 28 11.72 -11.56 30.19
N TRP A 29 11.34 -11.13 31.40
CA TRP A 29 11.71 -9.85 31.99
C TRP A 29 12.42 -10.09 33.31
N THR A 30 13.65 -9.60 33.43
CA THR A 30 14.42 -9.67 34.67
C THR A 30 14.59 -8.26 35.25
N PRO A 31 14.44 -8.08 36.57
CA PRO A 31 14.79 -6.81 37.19
C PRO A 31 16.29 -6.56 37.01
N PHE A 32 16.65 -5.31 36.71
CA PHE A 32 18.06 -4.92 36.74
C PHE A 32 18.58 -5.02 38.17
N PRO A 33 19.74 -5.68 38.41
CA PRO A 33 20.34 -5.70 39.73
C PRO A 33 20.73 -4.27 40.13
N LEU A 34 20.19 -3.80 41.26
CA LEU A 34 20.43 -2.45 41.79
C LEU A 34 21.90 -2.21 42.19
N SER A 35 22.74 -3.26 42.24
CA SER A 35 24.17 -3.16 42.54
C SER A 35 24.97 -2.33 41.53
N ILE A 36 24.42 -2.05 40.34
CA ILE A 36 25.02 -1.15 39.33
C ILE A 36 24.94 0.33 39.77
N PHE A 37 24.11 0.65 40.77
CA PHE A 37 23.99 1.99 41.36
C PHE A 37 24.79 2.15 42.66
N ASP A 38 25.59 1.15 43.04
CA ASP A 38 26.59 1.31 44.09
C ASP A 38 27.67 2.29 43.58
N ASP A 39 28.11 3.24 44.42
CA ASP A 39 29.01 4.35 44.00
C ASP A 39 30.36 3.84 43.43
N ASN A 40 30.65 2.55 43.61
CA ASN A 40 31.87 1.87 43.18
C ASN A 40 31.76 1.06 41.88
N VAL A 41 30.60 0.99 41.20
CA VAL A 41 30.52 0.33 39.89
C VAL A 41 31.02 1.29 38.80
N PRO A 42 31.99 0.88 37.95
CA PRO A 42 32.38 1.68 36.81
C PRO A 42 31.13 2.01 36.01
N ARG A 43 30.81 3.30 35.85
CA ARG A 43 29.75 3.76 34.96
C ARG A 43 30.12 3.30 33.55
N ASP A 44 29.73 2.07 33.19
CA ASP A 44 30.02 1.51 31.89
C ASP A 44 29.04 2.11 30.90
N ARG A 45 29.43 3.29 30.39
CA ARG A 45 28.70 4.08 29.41
C ARG A 45 28.62 3.38 28.04
N ARG A 46 29.17 2.17 27.91
CA ARG A 46 29.06 1.31 26.71
C ARG A 46 27.80 0.44 26.73
N LEU A 47 27.16 0.26 27.89
CA LEU A 47 25.87 -0.43 27.99
C LEU A 47 24.79 0.40 27.29
N ARG A 48 24.41 -0.06 26.09
CA ARG A 48 23.39 0.58 25.25
C ARG A 48 22.01 0.18 25.76
N TYR A 49 21.45 0.95 26.68
CA TYR A 49 20.05 0.77 27.08
C TYR A 49 19.14 1.14 25.90
N LEU A 50 18.29 0.21 25.47
CA LEU A 50 17.42 0.37 24.30
C LEU A 50 16.25 1.33 24.54
N GLY A 51 15.94 1.66 25.80
CA GLY A 51 14.87 2.60 26.18
C GLY A 51 14.82 2.81 27.69
N VAL A 52 14.35 3.98 28.11
CA VAL A 52 14.16 4.34 29.53
C VAL A 52 12.74 4.84 29.70
N VAL A 53 12.03 4.31 30.70
CA VAL A 53 10.71 4.84 31.09
C VAL A 53 10.88 5.64 32.36
N VAL A 54 10.45 6.90 32.32
CA VAL A 54 10.52 7.83 33.45
C VAL A 54 9.11 8.20 33.90
N ARG A 55 8.92 8.29 35.20
CA ARG A 55 7.69 8.82 35.79
C ARG A 55 7.91 10.29 36.12
N LEU A 56 7.16 11.17 35.47
CA LEU A 56 7.15 12.59 35.79
C LEU A 56 6.28 12.88 37.01
N LYS A 57 6.62 13.93 37.76
CA LYS A 57 5.74 14.49 38.80
C LYS A 57 4.46 14.99 38.15
N LYS A 58 3.33 14.94 38.87
CA LYS A 58 1.99 15.26 38.33
C LYS A 58 1.91 16.64 37.66
N ASP A 59 2.64 17.62 38.19
CA ASP A 59 2.60 19.01 37.71
C ASP A 59 3.81 19.38 36.82
N ALA A 60 4.64 18.41 36.45
CA ALA A 60 5.80 18.67 35.62
C ALA A 60 5.36 18.85 34.15
N ALA A 61 5.61 20.03 33.60
CA ALA A 61 5.39 20.28 32.18
C ALA A 61 6.31 19.37 31.34
N PRO A 62 5.77 18.60 30.37
CA PRO A 62 6.55 17.63 29.60
C PRO A 62 7.67 18.28 28.80
N ALA A 63 7.46 19.50 28.28
CA ALA A 63 8.49 20.25 27.57
C ALA A 63 9.70 20.59 28.47
N LEU A 64 9.45 20.93 29.74
CA LEU A 64 10.50 21.28 30.70
C LEU A 64 11.27 20.03 31.16
N ALA A 65 10.57 18.91 31.31
CA ALA A 65 11.20 17.61 31.57
C ALA A 65 12.06 17.14 30.39
N GLU A 66 11.57 17.30 29.16
CA GLU A 66 12.31 16.97 27.95
C GLU A 66 13.57 17.83 27.82
N GLN A 67 13.48 19.13 28.11
CA GLN A 67 14.64 20.03 28.11
C GLN A 67 15.66 19.63 29.18
N ALA A 68 15.23 19.36 30.42
CA ALA A 68 16.14 18.90 31.47
C ALA A 68 16.85 17.59 31.11
N LEU A 69 16.13 16.64 30.48
CA LEU A 69 16.72 15.39 30.00
C LEU A 69 17.69 15.61 28.84
N ARG A 70 17.41 16.56 27.94
CA ARG A 70 18.35 16.95 26.89
C ARG A 70 19.62 17.57 27.47
N ASP A 71 19.51 18.41 28.50
CA ASP A 71 20.66 19.03 29.15
C ASP A 71 21.55 17.98 29.83
N ILE A 72 20.94 16.99 30.49
CA ILE A 72 21.66 15.83 31.05
C ILE A 72 22.34 15.01 29.93
N ALA A 73 21.66 14.81 28.80
CA ALA A 73 22.20 14.07 27.67
C ALA A 73 23.37 14.81 26.99
N LEU A 74 23.27 16.13 26.82
CA LEU A 74 24.31 16.99 26.24
C LEU A 74 25.53 17.13 27.17
N GLY A 75 25.31 17.13 28.48
CA GLY A 75 26.39 17.09 29.47
C GLY A 75 27.21 15.78 29.45
N ASN A 76 26.73 14.76 28.75
CA ASN A 76 27.38 13.45 28.66
C ASN A 76 28.32 13.38 27.45
N ARG A 77 29.64 13.37 27.68
CA ARG A 77 30.73 13.34 26.67
C ARG A 77 30.87 12.00 25.90
N TYR A 78 29.78 11.31 25.57
CA TYR A 78 29.78 10.11 24.72
C TYR A 78 29.04 10.43 23.40
N PRO A 79 29.25 9.68 22.30
CA PRO A 79 28.99 10.15 20.93
C PRO A 79 27.50 10.22 20.54
N TRP A 80 26.60 10.24 21.53
CA TRP A 80 25.19 10.52 21.30
C TRP A 80 24.97 12.01 21.45
N SER A 81 24.79 12.70 20.33
CA SER A 81 24.27 14.06 20.37
C SER A 81 22.87 13.98 21.02
N GLY A 82 22.66 14.62 22.16
CA GLY A 82 21.36 14.72 22.86
C GLY A 82 20.21 15.32 22.03
N ARG A 83 20.42 15.53 20.73
CA ARG A 83 19.46 15.99 19.71
C ARG A 83 18.32 15.00 19.44
N ALA A 84 18.49 13.70 19.73
CA ALA A 84 17.49 12.67 19.46
C ALA A 84 16.64 12.26 20.68
N LEU A 85 16.75 12.97 21.81
CA LEU A 85 15.92 12.69 22.97
C LEU A 85 14.52 13.27 22.75
N ARG A 86 13.53 12.38 22.61
CA ARG A 86 12.12 12.72 22.49
C ARG A 86 11.36 12.14 23.68
N LEU A 87 10.71 13.00 24.45
CA LEU A 87 9.80 12.55 25.48
C LEU A 87 8.48 12.17 24.81
N GLN A 88 8.04 10.92 24.96
CA GLN A 88 6.76 10.46 24.47
C GLN A 88 6.00 9.82 25.64
N SER A 89 4.72 10.15 25.79
CA SER A 89 3.93 9.53 26.86
C SER A 89 3.78 8.04 26.57
N LEU A 90 3.75 7.22 27.63
CA LEU A 90 3.55 5.78 27.46
C LEU A 90 2.20 5.52 26.77
N ALA A 91 1.17 6.30 27.08
CA ALA A 91 -0.14 6.23 26.43
C ALA A 91 -0.08 6.52 24.92
N GLU A 92 0.72 7.48 24.45
CA GLU A 92 0.94 7.71 23.00
C GLU A 92 1.82 6.63 22.35
N ALA A 93 2.71 6.00 23.12
CA ALA A 93 3.55 4.90 22.64
C ALA A 93 2.77 3.56 22.56
N THR A 94 1.78 3.36 23.44
CA THR A 94 0.98 2.14 23.54
C THR A 94 -0.43 2.26 22.97
N GLY A 95 -0.94 3.49 22.73
CA GLY A 95 -2.35 3.77 22.56
C GLY A 95 -2.73 4.31 21.18
N GLY A 96 -3.59 3.55 20.51
CA GLY A 96 -4.45 4.02 19.42
C GLY A 96 -4.10 3.40 18.06
N PRO A 97 -5.09 2.90 17.27
CA PRO A 97 -4.87 2.64 15.86
C PRO A 97 -4.30 3.92 15.27
N SER A 98 -3.10 3.85 14.69
CA SER A 98 -2.40 5.06 14.26
C SER A 98 -3.32 5.88 13.34
N PRO A 99 -3.30 7.22 13.36
CA PRO A 99 -4.13 8.04 12.48
C PRO A 99 -3.94 7.69 11.00
N TYR A 100 -2.83 7.04 10.66
CA TYR A 100 -2.58 6.47 9.34
C TYR A 100 -3.59 5.38 8.95
N MET A 101 -4.17 4.61 9.88
CA MET A 101 -5.24 3.64 9.58
C MET A 101 -6.54 4.33 9.11
N GLY A 102 -6.95 5.40 9.80
CA GLY A 102 -8.11 6.21 9.40
C GLY A 102 -7.87 6.93 8.07
N ALA A 103 -6.66 7.48 7.90
CA ALA A 103 -6.24 8.11 6.64
C ALA A 103 -6.16 7.10 5.48
N THR A 104 -5.68 5.87 5.71
CA THR A 104 -5.67 4.82 4.68
C THR A 104 -7.09 4.40 4.27
N GLY A 105 -8.05 4.36 5.21
CA GLY A 105 -9.45 4.06 4.90
C GLY A 105 -10.10 5.15 4.05
N LEU A 106 -9.90 6.42 4.41
CA LEU A 106 -10.37 7.57 3.64
C LEU A 106 -9.70 7.68 2.26
N ALA A 107 -8.40 7.40 2.20
CA ALA A 107 -7.64 7.31 0.95
C ALA A 107 -8.20 6.23 0.01
N LEU A 108 -8.49 5.03 0.54
CA LEU A 108 -9.08 3.95 -0.22
C LEU A 108 -10.48 4.31 -0.74
N ALA A 109 -11.31 4.94 0.10
CA ALA A 109 -12.65 5.41 -0.29
C ALA A 109 -12.58 6.49 -1.37
N PHE A 110 -11.70 7.48 -1.22
CA PHE A 110 -11.48 8.53 -2.22
C PHE A 110 -10.95 7.95 -3.53
N LEU A 111 -10.06 6.95 -3.48
CA LEU A 111 -9.54 6.26 -4.66
C LEU A 111 -10.58 5.42 -5.37
N LEU A 112 -11.50 4.76 -4.65
CA LEU A 112 -12.63 4.07 -5.27
C LEU A 112 -13.56 5.07 -5.97
N VAL A 113 -13.78 6.25 -5.36
CA VAL A 113 -14.54 7.34 -5.98
C VAL A 113 -13.82 7.90 -7.21
N VAL A 114 -12.52 8.16 -7.15
CA VAL A 114 -11.72 8.64 -8.28
C VAL A 114 -11.61 7.59 -9.38
N ALA A 115 -11.42 6.31 -9.04
CA ALA A 115 -11.45 5.22 -10.01
C ALA A 115 -12.82 5.11 -10.67
N SER A 116 -13.92 5.32 -9.92
CA SER A 116 -15.27 5.34 -10.47
C SER A 116 -15.56 6.55 -11.35
N SER A 117 -14.98 7.72 -11.05
CA SER A 117 -15.18 8.96 -11.82
C SER A 117 -14.21 9.11 -13.01
N LEU A 118 -13.06 8.45 -12.97
CA LEU A 118 -12.11 8.32 -14.08
C LEU A 118 -12.44 7.16 -15.02
N ILE A 119 -13.54 6.44 -14.81
CA ILE A 119 -14.19 5.64 -15.85
C ILE A 119 -15.17 6.61 -16.52
N PRO A 120 -14.81 7.30 -17.61
CA PRO A 120 -15.81 8.04 -18.34
C PRO A 120 -16.74 6.97 -18.89
N ALA A 121 -18.00 6.99 -18.47
CA ALA A 121 -19.06 6.15 -19.02
C ALA A 121 -19.14 6.26 -20.56
N GLU A 122 -18.54 7.31 -21.13
CA GLU A 122 -18.40 7.56 -22.56
C GLU A 122 -17.19 6.86 -23.23
N ARG A 123 -16.05 6.68 -22.52
CA ARG A 123 -14.86 5.97 -23.04
C ARG A 123 -14.95 4.46 -22.84
N PHE A 124 -15.80 4.02 -21.92
CA PHE A 124 -16.20 2.64 -21.79
C PHE A 124 -17.41 2.46 -22.71
N SER A 125 -17.22 1.93 -23.91
CA SER A 125 -18.35 1.51 -24.75
C SER A 125 -19.03 0.29 -24.10
N VAL A 126 -19.71 0.50 -22.98
CA VAL A 126 -20.61 -0.48 -22.33
C VAL A 126 -21.66 -0.91 -23.34
N ARG A 127 -22.03 -0.04 -24.30
CA ARG A 127 -22.89 -0.37 -25.43
C ARG A 127 -22.40 -1.56 -26.27
N SER A 128 -21.09 -1.76 -26.39
CA SER A 128 -20.53 -2.91 -27.13
C SER A 128 -20.58 -4.24 -26.34
N ILE A 129 -20.60 -4.15 -25.00
CA ILE A 129 -20.73 -5.31 -24.09
C ILE A 129 -22.21 -5.57 -23.76
N ALA A 130 -23.10 -4.59 -23.95
CA ALA A 130 -24.53 -4.70 -23.68
C ALA A 130 -25.24 -5.71 -24.59
N GLY A 131 -24.67 -6.01 -25.76
CA GLY A 131 -25.17 -7.06 -26.66
C GLY A 131 -24.74 -8.48 -26.28
N LEU A 132 -23.88 -8.66 -25.27
CA LEU A 132 -23.40 -9.98 -24.85
C LEU A 132 -24.37 -10.63 -23.85
N PRO A 133 -24.47 -11.98 -23.87
CA PRO A 133 -25.29 -12.68 -22.89
C PRO A 133 -24.79 -12.41 -21.46
N PHE A 134 -25.74 -12.26 -20.53
CA PHE A 134 -25.50 -11.85 -19.14
C PHE A 134 -24.37 -12.63 -18.44
N ALA A 135 -24.26 -13.94 -18.68
CA ALA A 135 -23.21 -14.78 -18.10
C ALA A 135 -21.79 -14.36 -18.53
N ARG A 136 -21.60 -13.92 -19.79
CA ARG A 136 -20.28 -13.46 -20.28
C ARG A 136 -19.97 -12.06 -19.75
N HIS A 137 -20.99 -11.21 -19.67
CA HIS A 137 -20.89 -9.90 -19.03
C HIS A 137 -20.44 -10.03 -17.56
N GLN A 138 -21.05 -10.94 -16.80
CA GLN A 138 -20.69 -11.19 -15.41
C GLN A 138 -19.24 -11.67 -15.26
N ARG A 139 -18.78 -12.60 -16.12
CA ARG A 139 -17.39 -13.09 -16.10
C ARG A 139 -16.38 -11.97 -16.35
N TYR A 140 -16.67 -11.08 -17.29
CA TYR A 140 -15.82 -9.93 -17.61
C TYR A 140 -15.64 -9.01 -16.39
N TRP A 141 -16.75 -8.59 -15.77
CA TRP A 141 -16.71 -7.74 -14.58
C TRP A 141 -16.10 -8.44 -13.37
N TRP A 142 -16.41 -9.72 -13.19
CA TRP A 142 -15.81 -10.52 -12.12
C TRP A 142 -14.29 -10.58 -12.22
N LEU A 143 -13.75 -10.84 -13.41
CA LEU A 143 -12.31 -10.85 -13.62
C LEU A 143 -11.68 -9.48 -13.32
N LEU A 144 -12.32 -8.38 -13.74
CA LEU A 144 -11.86 -7.03 -13.43
C LEU A 144 -11.82 -6.81 -11.91
N ILE A 145 -12.93 -7.06 -11.20
CA ILE A 145 -13.08 -6.84 -9.76
C ILE A 145 -12.08 -7.69 -8.96
N VAL A 146 -11.98 -8.99 -9.28
CA VAL A 146 -11.06 -9.90 -8.58
C VAL A 146 -9.62 -9.48 -8.82
N LYS A 147 -9.25 -9.11 -10.06
CA LYS A 147 -7.89 -8.69 -10.39
C LYS A 147 -7.51 -7.39 -9.69
N THR A 148 -8.35 -6.36 -9.74
CA THR A 148 -8.09 -5.10 -9.02
C THR A 148 -8.07 -5.33 -7.51
N GLY A 149 -9.02 -6.08 -6.97
CA GLY A 149 -9.08 -6.41 -5.56
C GLY A 149 -7.83 -7.12 -5.07
N ALA A 150 -7.35 -8.14 -5.80
CA ALA A 150 -6.14 -8.87 -5.46
C ALA A 150 -4.89 -7.99 -5.50
N LEU A 151 -4.73 -7.14 -6.52
CA LEU A 151 -3.58 -6.24 -6.64
C LEU A 151 -3.59 -5.14 -5.57
N LEU A 152 -4.75 -4.55 -5.28
CA LEU A 152 -4.91 -3.57 -4.21
C LEU A 152 -4.67 -4.21 -2.83
N GLY A 153 -5.17 -5.42 -2.61
CA GLY A 153 -4.91 -6.19 -1.39
C GLY A 153 -3.43 -6.52 -1.19
N ALA A 154 -2.72 -6.93 -2.25
CA ALA A 154 -1.28 -7.16 -2.17
C ALA A 154 -0.52 -5.86 -1.86
N LEU A 155 -0.91 -4.75 -2.49
CA LEU A 155 -0.32 -3.43 -2.26
C LEU A 155 -0.57 -2.93 -0.83
N THR A 156 -1.76 -3.14 -0.27
CA THR A 156 -2.08 -2.76 1.12
C THR A 156 -1.30 -3.59 2.14
N LEU A 157 -1.14 -4.90 1.90
CA LEU A 157 -0.32 -5.75 2.76
C LEU A 157 1.15 -5.32 2.73
N LEU A 158 1.71 -5.10 1.54
CA LEU A 158 3.07 -4.58 1.38
C LEU A 158 3.24 -3.22 2.08
N TRP A 159 2.24 -2.36 1.97
CA TRP A 159 2.21 -1.06 2.63
C TRP A 159 2.21 -1.18 4.15
N ILE A 160 1.41 -2.08 4.71
CA ILE A 160 1.34 -2.34 6.15
C ILE A 160 2.71 -2.84 6.65
N GLU A 161 3.30 -3.82 5.99
CA GLU A 161 4.64 -4.32 6.32
C GLU A 161 5.69 -3.22 6.23
N LEU A 162 5.62 -2.41 5.17
CA LEU A 162 6.50 -1.27 5.03
C LEU A 162 6.27 -0.32 6.19
N MET A 163 5.06 0.05 6.58
CA MET A 163 4.77 1.07 7.60
C MET A 163 4.99 0.64 9.05
N HIS A 164 5.35 -0.60 9.32
CA HIS A 164 5.69 -1.05 10.68
C HIS A 164 7.01 -0.45 11.17
N GLY A 165 6.97 0.22 12.33
CA GLY A 165 8.15 0.70 13.05
C GLY A 165 8.15 2.21 13.35
N PRO A 166 9.12 2.69 14.16
CA PRO A 166 9.23 4.10 14.50
C PRO A 166 9.66 4.89 13.26
N ARG A 167 8.79 5.79 12.80
CA ARG A 167 9.03 6.63 11.61
C ARG A 167 8.75 8.09 11.88
N THR A 168 9.42 8.95 11.13
CA THR A 168 9.16 10.39 11.17
C THR A 168 7.81 10.71 10.51
N PRO A 169 7.10 11.77 10.96
CA PRO A 169 5.81 12.14 10.38
C PRO A 169 5.90 12.52 8.89
N VAL A 170 7.02 13.14 8.49
CA VAL A 170 7.30 13.48 7.08
C VAL A 170 7.37 12.21 6.21
N PHE A 171 8.02 11.16 6.71
CA PHE A 171 8.07 9.89 6.01
C PHE A 171 6.66 9.30 5.82
N GLY A 172 5.81 9.34 6.85
CA GLY A 172 4.43 8.87 6.77
C GLY A 172 3.61 9.63 5.72
N LEU A 173 3.78 10.95 5.63
CA LEU A 173 3.11 11.78 4.63
C LEU A 173 3.55 11.45 3.21
N VAL A 174 4.87 11.42 2.95
CA VAL A 174 5.43 11.11 1.62
C VAL A 174 4.98 9.74 1.16
N MET A 175 5.11 8.75 2.04
CA MET A 175 4.75 7.38 1.68
C MET A 175 3.24 7.28 1.43
N SER A 176 2.39 8.01 2.15
CA SER A 176 0.94 8.00 1.92
C SER A 176 0.59 8.46 0.50
N TRP A 177 1.30 9.48 -0.01
CA TRP A 177 1.18 9.90 -1.41
C TRP A 177 1.66 8.84 -2.39
N VAL A 178 2.79 8.18 -2.11
CA VAL A 178 3.30 7.06 -2.93
C VAL A 178 2.28 5.93 -2.99
N PHE A 179 1.67 5.57 -1.86
CA PHE A 179 0.60 4.56 -1.79
C PHE A 179 -0.62 4.95 -2.62
N LEU A 180 -1.06 6.21 -2.51
CA LEU A 180 -2.17 6.74 -3.32
C LEU A 180 -1.89 6.63 -4.81
N LEU A 181 -0.71 7.08 -5.26
CA LEU A 181 -0.30 7.00 -6.66
C LEU A 181 -0.19 5.55 -7.14
N ALA A 182 0.32 4.65 -6.30
CA ALA A 182 0.41 3.23 -6.62
C ALA A 182 -0.99 2.61 -6.80
N CYS A 183 -1.96 2.95 -5.95
CA CYS A 183 -3.35 2.50 -6.10
C CYS A 183 -3.98 3.00 -7.41
N VAL A 184 -3.80 4.28 -7.76
CA VAL A 184 -4.24 4.82 -9.07
C VAL A 184 -3.58 4.04 -10.20
N GLY A 185 -2.27 3.81 -10.11
CA GLY A 185 -1.52 3.02 -11.09
C GLY A 185 -2.08 1.61 -11.28
N VAL A 186 -2.41 0.91 -10.20
CA VAL A 186 -3.03 -0.43 -10.22
C VAL A 186 -4.41 -0.40 -10.88
N ALA A 187 -5.25 0.59 -10.55
CA ALA A 187 -6.57 0.74 -11.15
C ALA A 187 -6.48 1.00 -12.66
N VAL A 188 -5.65 1.97 -13.06
CA VAL A 188 -5.41 2.31 -14.47
C VAL A 188 -4.81 1.12 -15.23
N PHE A 189 -3.85 0.41 -14.64
CA PHE A 189 -3.27 -0.79 -15.22
C PHE A 189 -4.31 -1.89 -15.43
N SER A 190 -5.16 -2.13 -14.44
CA SER A 190 -6.20 -3.15 -14.52
C SER A 190 -7.23 -2.83 -15.59
N ILE A 191 -7.67 -1.56 -15.67
CA ILE A 191 -8.58 -1.08 -16.71
C ILE A 191 -7.93 -1.21 -18.10
N ARG A 192 -6.70 -0.73 -18.28
CA ARG A 192 -5.98 -0.84 -19.55
C ARG A 192 -5.78 -2.29 -19.99
N ASP A 193 -5.49 -3.20 -19.06
CA ASP A 193 -5.37 -4.63 -19.39
C ASP A 193 -6.71 -5.23 -19.80
N GLN A 194 -7.83 -4.86 -19.14
CA GLN A 194 -9.15 -5.35 -19.54
C GLN A 194 -9.58 -4.80 -20.89
N ARG A 195 -9.27 -3.54 -21.20
CA ARG A 195 -9.60 -2.93 -22.51
C ARG A 195 -8.91 -3.63 -23.67
N ARG A 196 -7.74 -4.23 -23.45
CA ARG A 196 -7.00 -5.00 -24.48
C ARG A 196 -7.37 -6.48 -24.52
N ARG A 197 -8.43 -6.89 -23.82
CA ARG A 197 -8.95 -8.26 -23.84
C ARG A 197 -10.27 -8.31 -24.59
N CYS A 198 -10.52 -9.42 -25.24
CA CYS A 198 -11.82 -9.69 -25.83
C CYS A 198 -12.87 -9.80 -24.70
N PRO A 199 -13.99 -9.07 -24.76
CA PRO A 199 -15.06 -9.15 -23.75
C PRO A 199 -15.77 -10.51 -23.73
N VAL A 200 -15.55 -11.36 -24.74
CA VAL A 200 -16.18 -12.68 -24.88
C VAL A 200 -15.31 -13.80 -24.31
N CYS A 201 -14.07 -13.94 -24.78
CA CYS A 201 -13.15 -15.01 -24.35
C CYS A 201 -12.10 -14.58 -23.33
N LEU A 202 -12.04 -13.29 -22.97
CA LEU A 202 -11.09 -12.69 -22.02
C LEU A 202 -9.60 -12.89 -22.37
N HIS A 203 -9.30 -13.37 -23.58
CA HIS A 203 -7.96 -13.43 -24.12
C HIS A 203 -7.51 -12.06 -24.58
N ARG A 204 -6.20 -11.79 -24.46
CA ARG A 204 -5.60 -10.55 -24.94
C ARG A 204 -5.73 -10.51 -26.46
N LEU A 205 -6.18 -9.37 -26.99
CA LEU A 205 -6.27 -9.13 -28.41
C LEU A 205 -4.86 -9.03 -29.00
N SER A 206 -4.65 -9.62 -30.16
CA SER A 206 -3.36 -9.71 -30.85
C SER A 206 -3.53 -9.24 -32.31
N LEU A 207 -2.46 -9.28 -33.09
CA LEU A 207 -2.45 -8.88 -34.51
C LEU A 207 -2.84 -7.39 -34.73
N PRO A 208 -1.94 -6.45 -34.40
CA PRO A 208 -2.17 -5.05 -34.72
C PRO A 208 -2.12 -4.84 -36.24
N VAL A 209 -3.24 -4.40 -36.81
CA VAL A 209 -3.34 -3.98 -38.20
C VAL A 209 -3.58 -2.48 -38.23
N SER A 210 -2.62 -1.71 -38.75
CA SER A 210 -2.80 -0.27 -38.96
C SER A 210 -3.53 -0.02 -40.28
N ILE A 211 -4.61 0.76 -40.23
CA ILE A 211 -5.44 1.14 -41.37
C ILE A 211 -5.50 2.67 -41.43
N GLY A 212 -5.50 3.21 -42.65
CA GLY A 212 -5.56 4.65 -42.90
C GLY A 212 -4.17 5.29 -42.96
N THR A 213 -4.16 6.62 -43.04
CA THR A 213 -2.93 7.42 -43.18
C THR A 213 -3.03 8.67 -42.32
N TRP A 214 -1.89 9.08 -41.77
CA TRP A 214 -1.75 10.29 -40.96
C TRP A 214 -2.00 11.58 -41.75
N ALA A 215 -1.90 11.52 -43.07
CA ALA A 215 -2.08 12.66 -43.97
C ALA A 215 -3.54 12.85 -44.45
N ASN A 216 -4.43 11.89 -44.17
CA ASN A 216 -5.83 11.96 -44.60
C ASN A 216 -6.78 12.21 -43.42
N THR A 217 -7.41 13.38 -43.41
CA THR A 217 -8.41 13.73 -42.39
C THR A 217 -9.67 12.87 -42.44
N PHE A 218 -10.02 12.34 -43.63
CA PHE A 218 -11.23 11.52 -43.81
C PHE A 218 -11.04 10.05 -43.39
N GLU A 219 -9.80 9.56 -43.46
CA GLU A 219 -9.44 8.20 -43.03
C GLU A 219 -8.18 8.24 -42.15
N PRO A 220 -8.33 8.77 -40.92
CA PRO A 220 -7.20 8.92 -40.02
C PRO A 220 -6.64 7.56 -39.62
N ALA A 221 -5.33 7.53 -39.37
CA ALA A 221 -4.63 6.33 -38.96
C ALA A 221 -5.23 5.75 -37.66
N LYS A 222 -5.59 4.47 -37.72
CA LYS A 222 -6.17 3.69 -36.63
C LYS A 222 -5.53 2.31 -36.59
N THR A 223 -5.32 1.77 -35.40
CA THR A 223 -4.86 0.40 -35.19
C THR A 223 -6.05 -0.48 -34.81
N GLU A 224 -6.28 -1.57 -35.55
CA GLU A 224 -7.27 -2.58 -35.21
C GLU A 224 -6.57 -3.79 -34.58
N LEU A 225 -7.04 -4.23 -33.41
CA LEU A 225 -6.59 -5.44 -32.74
C LEU A 225 -7.64 -6.53 -32.90
N LEU A 226 -7.23 -7.73 -33.29
CA LEU A 226 -8.14 -8.85 -33.53
C LEU A 226 -8.21 -9.81 -32.33
N CYS A 227 -9.37 -10.46 -32.17
CA CYS A 227 -9.48 -11.64 -31.33
C CYS A 227 -9.11 -12.89 -32.14
N GLU A 228 -8.15 -13.68 -31.66
CA GLU A 228 -7.72 -14.94 -32.32
C GLU A 228 -8.82 -15.99 -32.45
N GLN A 229 -9.87 -15.89 -31.63
CA GLN A 229 -11.04 -16.76 -31.65
C GLN A 229 -12.17 -16.22 -32.55
N GLY A 230 -11.94 -15.12 -33.27
CA GLY A 230 -12.91 -14.56 -34.21
C GLY A 230 -14.09 -13.81 -33.58
N HIS A 231 -14.02 -13.43 -32.29
CA HIS A 231 -15.16 -12.78 -31.61
C HIS A 231 -15.39 -11.30 -31.97
N GLY A 232 -14.37 -10.62 -32.50
CA GLY A 232 -14.46 -9.18 -32.74
C GLY A 232 -13.11 -8.50 -32.90
N THR A 233 -13.15 -7.21 -33.23
CA THR A 233 -12.01 -6.32 -33.32
C THR A 233 -12.15 -5.13 -32.38
N LEU A 234 -11.03 -4.67 -31.83
CA LEU A 234 -10.93 -3.42 -31.11
C LEU A 234 -10.21 -2.40 -31.97
N VAL A 235 -10.90 -1.30 -32.27
CA VAL A 235 -10.32 -0.16 -32.99
C VAL A 235 -9.75 0.82 -31.99
N LEU A 236 -8.46 1.15 -32.13
CA LEU A 236 -7.73 2.13 -31.34
C LEU A 236 -7.32 3.29 -32.27
N PRO A 237 -7.71 4.54 -31.99
CA PRO A 237 -7.20 5.69 -32.74
C PRO A 237 -5.71 5.89 -32.45
N GLU A 238 -4.89 6.15 -33.47
CA GLU A 238 -3.47 6.45 -33.27
C GLU A 238 -3.24 7.91 -32.81
N THR A 239 -4.23 8.79 -33.01
CA THR A 239 -4.19 10.20 -32.59
C THR A 239 -5.45 10.64 -31.84
N GLU A 240 -5.27 11.24 -30.67
CA GLU A 240 -6.38 11.83 -29.86
C GLU A 240 -6.89 13.17 -30.44
N MET A 241 -6.18 13.76 -31.41
CA MET A 241 -6.52 15.06 -32.02
C MET A 241 -7.47 14.96 -33.21
N SER A 242 -7.73 13.76 -33.72
CA SER A 242 -8.66 13.57 -34.84
C SER A 242 -10.11 13.52 -34.32
N ALA A 243 -11.07 14.02 -35.11
CA ALA A 243 -12.51 13.85 -34.83
C ALA A 243 -12.98 12.39 -34.96
N ALA A 244 -12.04 11.43 -34.99
CA ALA A 244 -12.30 10.02 -35.15
C ALA A 244 -13.01 9.43 -33.92
N PRO A 245 -13.84 8.40 -34.10
CA PRO A 245 -14.49 7.73 -32.98
C PRO A 245 -13.47 7.20 -31.96
N GLN A 246 -13.79 7.35 -30.68
CA GLN A 246 -13.05 6.76 -29.56
C GLN A 246 -12.94 5.23 -29.68
N GLU A 247 -12.10 4.63 -28.82
CA GLU A 247 -11.90 3.17 -28.77
C GLU A 247 -13.23 2.41 -28.86
N ARG A 248 -13.38 1.61 -29.92
CA ARG A 248 -14.64 0.93 -30.25
C ARG A 248 -14.42 -0.55 -30.48
N TRP A 249 -15.19 -1.36 -29.77
CA TRP A 249 -15.30 -2.79 -30.02
C TRP A 249 -16.35 -3.04 -31.11
N ASN A 250 -15.96 -3.76 -32.17
CA ASN A 250 -16.84 -4.23 -33.21
C ASN A 250 -16.93 -5.76 -33.09
N ALA A 251 -18.12 -6.30 -32.80
CA ALA A 251 -18.34 -7.73 -32.83
C ALA A 251 -18.32 -8.21 -34.29
N LEU A 252 -17.59 -9.30 -34.55
CA LEU A 252 -17.62 -9.97 -35.85
C LEU A 252 -18.94 -10.75 -35.96
N ASP A 253 -19.59 -10.67 -37.11
CA ASP A 253 -20.78 -11.44 -37.42
C ASP A 253 -20.44 -12.90 -37.76
N ASP A 254 -21.46 -13.75 -37.79
CA ASP A 254 -21.27 -15.20 -37.91
C ASP A 254 -20.59 -15.63 -39.22
N SER A 255 -20.64 -14.79 -40.27
CA SER A 255 -19.98 -15.05 -41.55
C SER A 255 -18.45 -15.16 -41.45
N TRP A 256 -17.84 -14.52 -40.44
CA TRP A 256 -16.39 -14.55 -40.26
C TRP A 256 -15.91 -15.77 -39.48
N ARG A 257 -16.79 -16.53 -38.84
CA ARG A 257 -16.39 -17.65 -37.96
C ARG A 257 -15.62 -18.73 -38.70
N GLU A 258 -15.94 -18.95 -39.98
CA GLU A 258 -15.28 -19.95 -40.83
C GLU A 258 -13.78 -19.68 -41.01
N LEU A 259 -13.34 -18.42 -40.95
CA LEU A 259 -11.93 -18.05 -41.05
C LEU A 259 -11.13 -18.35 -39.77
N PHE A 260 -11.83 -18.53 -38.65
CA PHE A 260 -11.22 -18.79 -37.34
C PHE A 260 -11.51 -20.21 -36.81
N SER A 261 -12.36 -20.98 -37.47
CA SER A 261 -12.50 -22.42 -37.22
C SER A 261 -11.26 -23.14 -37.76
N LYS A 262 -10.36 -23.53 -36.87
CA LYS A 262 -9.29 -24.48 -37.16
C LYS A 262 -9.82 -25.90 -37.23
#